data_AF-F8RHB4-F1
#
_entry.id   AF-F8RHB4-F1
#
_cell.length_a   1.000
_cell.length_b   1.000
_cell.length_c   1.000
_cell.angle_alpha   90.00
_cell.angle_beta   90.00
_cell.angle_gamma   90.00
#
_symmetry.space_group_name_H-M   'P 1'
#
loop_
_entity.id
_entity.type
_entity.pdbx_description
1 polymer ?
#
loop_
_entity_poly.entity_id
_entity_poly.type
_entity_poly.pdbx_seq_one_letter_code
_entity_poly.pdbx_strand_id
1 'polypeptide(L)'
;FGAKMFALGVVIKVPVPKQTAKTNFQVTSGRAKYNASIDCIVWKIRKFPGQTEPTMSAEIELISTVTERKPWTRPPIQMEFQVP
;
A
#
# COMPACT_ATOMS: atom_id res chain seq x y z
N PHE A 1 -10.61 -10.28 16.29
CA PHE A 1 -9.46 -10.59 17.16
C PHE A 1 -9.56 -9.78 18.45
N GLY A 2 -9.35 -10.38 19.62
CA GLY A 2 -9.37 -9.65 20.89
C GLY A 2 -8.15 -8.73 21.05
N ALA A 3 -8.23 -7.73 21.94
CA ALA A 3 -7.18 -6.73 22.17
C ALA A 3 -5.79 -7.31 22.53
N LYS A 4 -5.72 -8.57 22.98
CA LYS A 4 -4.45 -9.26 23.29
C LYS A 4 -3.79 -9.94 22.09
N MET A 5 -4.48 -10.06 20.96
CA MET A 5 -3.94 -10.67 19.74
C MET A 5 -3.33 -9.61 18.83
N PHE A 6 -2.30 -9.97 18.07
CA PHE A 6 -1.63 -9.08 17.13
C PHE A 6 -1.15 -9.84 15.90
N ALA A 7 -1.16 -9.19 14.74
CA ALA A 7 -0.48 -9.70 13.56
C ALA A 7 0.97 -9.20 13.53
N LEU A 8 1.87 -10.05 13.05
CA LEU A 8 3.29 -9.78 12.86
C LEU A 8 3.63 -9.67 11.39
N GLY A 9 4.64 -8.83 11.11
CA GLY A 9 5.24 -8.74 9.78
C GLY A 9 4.24 -8.33 8.71
N VAL A 10 3.29 -7.45 9.05
CA VAL A 10 2.24 -7.04 8.12
C VAL A 10 2.85 -6.24 6.97
N VAL A 11 2.64 -6.72 5.75
CA VAL A 11 3.04 -6.06 4.50
C VAL A 11 1.80 -5.91 3.62
N ILE A 12 1.46 -4.67 3.30
CA ILE A 12 0.40 -4.32 2.35
C ILE A 12 1.07 -3.82 1.06
N LYS A 13 0.68 -4.37 -0.08
CA LYS A 13 1.10 -3.91 -1.41
C LYS A 13 -0.09 -3.31 -2.11
N VAL A 14 -0.04 -1.99 -2.33
CA VAL A 14 -1.05 -1.24 -3.07
C VAL A 14 -0.49 -0.97 -4.47
N PRO A 15 -1.03 -1.62 -5.52
CA PRO A 15 -0.59 -1.38 -6.89
C PRO A 15 -0.85 0.06 -7.32
N VAL A 16 0.06 0.61 -8.11
CA VAL A 16 -0.05 1.94 -8.74
C VAL A 16 0.09 1.80 -10.26
N PRO A 17 -0.38 2.78 -11.06
CA PRO A 17 -0.19 2.74 -12.50
C PRO A 17 1.30 2.75 -12.87
N LYS A 18 1.64 2.11 -14.00
CA LYS A 18 3.02 2.12 -14.54
C LYS A 18 3.56 3.53 -14.79
N GLN A 19 2.68 4.47 -15.09
CA GLN A 19 3.03 5.85 -15.42
C GLN A 19 3.15 6.75 -14.18
N THR A 20 3.50 6.18 -13.02
CA THR A 20 3.63 6.95 -11.78
C THR A 20 4.88 7.84 -11.83
N ALA A 21 4.68 9.16 -11.83
CA ALA A 21 5.75 10.15 -11.77
C ALA A 21 6.22 10.34 -10.33
N LYS A 22 5.26 10.49 -9.42
CA LYS A 22 5.50 10.81 -8.02
C LYS A 22 4.44 10.15 -7.14
N THR A 23 4.84 9.79 -5.92
CA THR A 23 3.94 9.31 -4.89
C THR A 23 4.14 10.15 -3.63
N ASN A 24 3.03 10.58 -3.04
CA ASN A 24 3.00 11.15 -1.70
C ASN A 24 2.07 10.30 -0.85
N PHE A 25 2.46 10.00 0.38
CA PHE A 25 1.66 9.14 1.25
C PHE A 25 1.84 9.49 2.71
N GLN A 26 0.75 9.32 3.46
CA GLN A 26 0.70 9.48 4.90
C GLN A 26 0.15 8.20 5.51
N VAL A 27 0.78 7.71 6.57
CA VAL A 27 0.39 6.50 7.30
C VAL A 27 0.23 6.82 8.76
N THR A 28 -0.79 6.25 9.42
CA THR A 28 -0.98 6.43 10.86
C THR A 28 -0.15 5.44 11.68
N SER A 29 0.37 4.37 11.06
CA SER A 29 1.27 3.40 11.68
C SER A 29 2.23 2.80 10.67
N GLY A 30 3.38 2.32 11.13
CA GLY A 30 4.37 1.67 10.28
C GLY A 30 5.05 2.65 9.31
N ARG A 31 5.52 2.14 8.17
CA ARG A 31 6.21 2.92 7.13
C ARG A 31 5.79 2.46 5.74
N ALA A 32 5.51 3.40 4.86
CA ALA A 32 5.25 3.13 3.45
C ALA A 32 6.43 3.58 2.59
N LYS A 33 6.63 2.90 1.46
CA LYS A 33 7.60 3.28 0.43
C LYS A 33 7.07 2.87 -0.94
N TYR A 34 7.20 3.73 -1.92
CA TYR A 34 6.98 3.37 -3.32
C TYR A 34 8.13 2.49 -3.84
N ASN A 35 7.77 1.36 -4.45
CA ASN A 35 8.69 0.48 -5.15
C ASN A 35 8.35 0.44 -6.64
N ALA A 36 9.15 1.15 -7.44
CA ALA A 36 8.99 1.26 -8.88
C ALA A 36 9.21 -0.08 -9.62
N SER A 37 9.99 -1.02 -9.07
CA SER A 37 10.28 -2.28 -9.77
C SER A 37 9.07 -3.21 -9.87
N ILE A 38 8.06 -3.01 -9.02
CA ILE A 38 6.83 -3.81 -8.96
C ILE A 38 5.57 -2.94 -9.02
N ASP A 39 5.72 -1.65 -9.37
CA ASP A 39 4.64 -0.68 -9.46
C ASP A 39 3.71 -0.70 -8.24
N CYS A 40 4.26 -0.70 -7.02
CA CYS A 40 3.46 -0.75 -5.78
C CYS A 40 3.96 0.23 -4.72
N ILE A 41 3.02 0.79 -3.96
CA ILE A 41 3.31 1.32 -2.62
C ILE A 41 3.32 0.15 -1.65
N VAL A 42 4.46 -0.07 -0.99
CA VAL A 42 4.65 -1.12 0.00
C VAL A 42 4.57 -0.51 1.39
N TRP A 43 3.53 -0.85 2.14
CA TRP A 43 3.31 -0.40 3.50
C TRP A 43 3.59 -1.53 4.50
N LYS A 44 4.52 -1.30 5.42
CA LYS A 44 4.94 -2.28 6.42
C LYS A 44 4.58 -1.84 7.84
N ILE A 45 3.89 -2.70 8.57
CA ILE A 45 3.57 -2.53 10.00
C ILE A 45 4.16 -3.73 10.74
N ARG A 46 5.15 -3.48 11.61
CA ARG A 46 5.87 -4.56 12.32
C ARG A 46 4.95 -5.38 13.23
N LYS A 47 4.06 -4.69 13.95
CA LYS A 47 3.09 -5.29 14.88
C LYS A 47 1.77 -4.55 14.74
N PHE A 48 0.71 -5.27 14.38
CA PHE A 48 -0.63 -4.74 14.20
C PHE A 48 -1.51 -5.27 15.34
N PRO A 49 -1.84 -4.45 16.36
CA PRO A 49 -2.71 -4.87 17.45
C PRO A 49 -4.14 -5.12 16.97
N GLY A 50 -4.78 -6.17 17.48
CA GLY A 50 -6.21 -6.39 17.25
C GLY A 50 -7.05 -5.21 17.73
N GLN A 51 -8.21 -5.01 17.10
CA GLN A 51 -9.13 -3.90 17.39
C GLN A 51 -8.54 -2.50 17.15
N THR A 52 -7.53 -2.39 16.27
CA THR A 52 -7.02 -1.10 15.79
C THR A 52 -7.26 -0.96 14.30
N GLU A 53 -7.34 0.28 13.83
CA GLU A 53 -7.54 0.61 12.41
C GLU A 53 -6.47 1.60 11.94
N PRO A 54 -5.27 1.11 11.59
CA PRO A 54 -4.29 1.92 10.89
C PRO A 54 -4.80 2.28 9.49
N THR A 55 -4.50 3.49 9.04
CA THR A 55 -4.91 4.00 7.73
C THR A 55 -3.70 4.52 6.96
N MET A 56 -3.84 4.49 5.64
CA MET A 56 -2.88 5.08 4.70
C MET A 56 -3.64 5.87 3.65
N SER A 57 -3.23 7.12 3.46
CA SER A 57 -3.69 7.98 2.37
C SER A 57 -2.55 8.18 1.39
N ALA A 58 -2.80 8.08 0.09
CA ALA A 58 -1.79 8.25 -0.94
C ALA A 58 -2.32 9.08 -2.12
N GLU A 59 -1.46 9.94 -2.62
CA GLU A 59 -1.65 10.72 -3.83
C GLU A 59 -0.60 10.28 -4.86
N ILE A 60 -1.06 9.98 -6.08
CA ILE A 60 -0.25 9.44 -7.16
C ILE A 60 -0.33 10.41 -8.32
N GLU A 61 0.80 11.03 -8.65
CA GLU A 61 0.92 11.89 -9.80
C GLU A 61 1.31 11.03 -11.01
N LEU A 62 0.55 11.15 -12.10
CA LEU A 62 0.78 10.39 -13.32
C LEU A 62 1.48 11.25 -14.37
N ILE A 63 2.39 10.63 -15.12
CA ILE A 63 2.98 11.24 -16.31
C ILE A 63 1.87 11.36 -17.36
N SER A 64 1.63 12.58 -17.86
CA SER A 64 0.70 12.77 -18.97
C SER A 64 1.30 12.17 -20.25
N THR A 65 0.66 11.14 -20.80
CA THR A 65 1.04 10.58 -22.11
C THR A 65 -0.13 10.69 -23.08
N VAL A 66 0.14 11.26 -24.26
CA VAL A 66 -0.85 11.50 -25.34
C VAL A 66 -1.40 10.18 -25.93
N THR A 67 -0.77 9.05 -25.61
CA THR A 67 -0.95 7.76 -26.31
C THR A 67 -1.87 6.75 -25.60
N GLU A 68 -2.22 6.91 -24.32
CA GLU A 68 -2.99 5.88 -23.61
C GLU A 68 -4.49 6.17 -23.54
N ARG A 69 -5.23 5.62 -24.51
CA ARG A 69 -6.70 5.51 -24.47
C ARG A 69 -7.20 4.34 -23.61
N LYS A 70 -6.31 3.47 -23.11
CA LYS A 70 -6.72 2.29 -22.33
C LYS A 70 -6.78 2.64 -20.84
N PRO A 71 -7.95 2.46 -20.20
CA PRO A 71 -8.06 2.68 -18.76
C PRO A 71 -7.19 1.68 -18.00
N TRP A 72 -6.51 2.15 -16.96
CA TRP A 72 -5.71 1.30 -16.09
C TRP A 72 -6.59 0.29 -15.34
N THR A 73 -6.30 -1.01 -15.52
CA THR A 73 -6.93 -2.08 -14.75
C THR A 73 -6.30 -2.14 -13.36
N ARG A 74 -7.04 -1.69 -12.34
CA ARG A 74 -6.59 -1.63 -10.94
C ARG A 74 -6.43 -3.04 -10.36
N PRO A 75 -5.21 -3.57 -10.20
CA PRO A 75 -5.02 -4.88 -9.62
C PRO A 75 -5.42 -4.90 -8.13
N PRO A 76 -5.74 -6.07 -7.56
CA PRO A 76 -6.14 -6.16 -6.15
C PRO A 76 -5.00 -5.73 -5.21
N ILE A 77 -5.36 -5.13 -4.09
CA ILE A 77 -4.44 -4.86 -2.99
C ILE A 77 -4.08 -6.21 -2.34
N GLN A 78 -2.78 -6.45 -2.15
CA GLN A 78 -2.28 -7.67 -1.53
C GLN A 78 -1.86 -7.41 -0.10
N MET A 79 -2.02 -8.41 0.77
CA MET A 79 -1.64 -8.34 2.17
C MET A 79 -0.98 -9.65 2.62
N GLU A 80 0.15 -9.55 3.29
CA GLU A 80 0.90 -10.66 3.87
C GLU A 80 1.11 -10.38 5.36
N PHE A 81 0.78 -11.34 6.23
CA PHE A 81 0.96 -11.22 7.67
C PHE A 81 0.94 -12.60 8.32
N GLN A 82 1.34 -12.65 9.59
CA GLN A 82 1.25 -13.84 10.43
C GLN A 82 0.44 -13.52 11.69
N VAL A 83 -0.45 -14.43 12.09
CA VAL A 83 -1.19 -14.34 13.36
C VAL A 83 -0.90 -15.60 14.17
N PRO A 84 -0.59 -15.48 15.48
CA PRO A 84 -0.48 -16.62 16.38
C PRO A 84 -1.82 -17.32 16.63
#